data_AF-A0A964G8V0-F1
#
_entry.id   AF-A0A964G8V0-F1
#
_cell.length_a   1.000
_cell.length_b   1.000
_cell.length_c   1.000
_cell.angle_alpha   90.00
_cell.angle_beta   90.00
_cell.angle_gamma   90.00
#
_symmetry.space_group_name_H-M   'P 1'
#
loop_
_entity.id
_entity.type
_entity.pdbx_description
1 polymer ?
#
loop_
_entity_poly.entity_id
_entity_poly.type
_entity_poly.pdbx_seq_one_letter_code
_entity_poly.pdbx_strand_id
1 'polypeptide(L)'
;MKPLNGYQFCPFCGGRLEYAGISSGHIFPWINSGQMYLCAECGYQGGFIVEVDDLKDAKELRGYLKEHKMDNIAPAYSLPKRYWWLWWSMLVLFIISIASRLIT
;
A
#
# COMPACT_ATOMS: atom_id res chain seq x y z
N MET A 1 19.59 22.19 -1.62
CA MET A 1 19.41 21.76 -0.21
C MET A 1 19.18 20.25 -0.25
N LYS A 2 20.09 19.45 0.34
CA LYS A 2 19.90 17.99 0.45
C LYS A 2 18.80 17.71 1.48
N PRO A 3 17.81 16.84 1.19
CA PRO A 3 16.89 16.37 2.21
C PRO A 3 17.66 15.57 3.28
N LEU A 4 17.25 15.66 4.54
CA LEU A 4 17.89 14.99 5.68
C LEU A 4 17.82 13.44 5.59
N ASN A 5 16.92 12.89 4.78
CA ASN A 5 16.65 11.45 4.62
C ASN A 5 16.68 11.02 3.14
N GLY A 6 17.68 11.50 2.37
CA GLY A 6 17.85 11.15 0.96
C GLY A 6 16.65 11.46 0.05
N TYR A 7 16.73 11.03 -1.20
CA TYR A 7 15.60 11.03 -2.11
C TYR A 7 14.89 9.67 -2.05
N GLN A 8 13.60 9.69 -1.71
CA GLN A 8 12.79 8.48 -1.53
C GLN A 8 11.86 8.26 -2.72
N PHE A 9 11.83 7.03 -3.26
CA PHE A 9 10.96 6.67 -4.37
C PHE A 9 10.41 5.26 -4.26
N CYS A 10 9.30 5.03 -4.98
CA CYS A 10 8.68 3.73 -5.08
C CYS A 10 9.62 2.72 -5.78
N PRO A 11 9.91 1.56 -5.17
CA PRO A 11 10.76 0.53 -5.76
C PRO A 11 10.21 -0.07 -7.06
N PHE A 12 8.92 0.11 -7.34
CA PHE A 12 8.25 -0.54 -8.47
C PHE A 12 8.01 0.37 -9.68
N CYS A 13 7.91 1.68 -9.45
CA CYS A 13 7.59 2.63 -10.52
C CYS A 13 8.39 3.93 -10.47
N GLY A 14 9.28 4.11 -9.49
CA GLY A 14 10.00 5.38 -9.30
C GLY A 14 9.09 6.56 -8.96
N GLY A 15 7.83 6.29 -8.62
CA GLY A 15 6.83 7.27 -8.24
C GLY A 15 7.08 7.85 -6.86
N ARG A 16 6.36 8.92 -6.55
CA ARG A 16 6.40 9.52 -5.20
C ARG A 16 5.73 8.58 -4.19
N LEU A 17 6.33 8.48 -3.01
CA LEU A 17 5.78 7.75 -1.87
C LEU A 17 5.21 8.73 -0.86
N GLU A 18 4.11 8.33 -0.23
CA GLU A 18 3.46 9.02 0.89
C GLU A 18 3.51 8.13 2.11
N TYR A 19 3.82 8.70 3.27
CA TYR A 19 3.82 7.97 4.52
C TYR A 19 2.40 7.64 4.96
N ALA A 20 2.13 6.36 5.20
CA ALA A 20 0.81 5.80 5.49
C ALA A 20 0.64 5.36 6.96
N GLY A 21 1.65 5.56 7.80
CA GLY A 21 1.63 5.18 9.22
C GLY A 21 2.59 4.05 9.57
N ILE A 22 2.40 3.44 10.74
CA ILE A 22 3.22 2.34 11.26
C ILE A 22 2.36 1.07 11.24
N SER A 23 2.83 0.01 10.60
CA SER A 23 2.15 -1.29 10.52
C SER A 23 2.37 -2.14 11.78
N SER A 24 3.51 -1.97 12.46
CA SER A 24 3.82 -2.70 13.69
C SER A 24 3.28 -1.99 14.94
N GLY A 25 2.59 -2.71 15.81
CA GLY A 25 2.29 -2.28 17.19
C GLY A 25 3.55 -2.05 18.06
N HIS A 26 4.74 -2.32 17.51
CA HIS A 26 6.02 -1.97 18.10
C HIS A 26 6.61 -0.74 17.40
N ILE A 27 6.84 0.31 18.19
CA ILE A 27 7.47 1.56 17.78
C ILE A 27 8.99 1.36 17.89
N PHE A 28 9.59 0.69 16.91
CA PHE A 28 11.05 0.68 16.77
C PHE A 28 11.43 1.67 15.66
N PRO A 29 11.74 2.93 15.99
CA PRO A 29 11.99 4.00 15.02
C PRO A 29 13.34 3.87 14.30
N TRP A 30 14.19 2.91 14.68
CA TRP A 30 15.59 2.85 14.22
C TRP A 30 15.85 1.97 13.00
N ILE A 31 14.87 1.16 12.61
CA ILE A 31 14.95 0.29 11.44
C ILE A 31 13.65 0.54 10.68
N ASN A 32 13.71 0.79 9.37
CA ASN A 32 12.56 1.03 8.49
C ASN A 32 11.54 -0.15 8.44
N SER A 33 11.59 -1.08 9.39
CA SER A 33 10.76 -2.28 9.52
C SER A 33 9.32 -2.02 9.99
N GLY A 34 8.99 -0.80 10.45
CA GLY A 34 7.64 -0.48 10.95
C GLY A 34 6.84 0.48 10.09
N GLN A 35 7.51 1.30 9.27
CA GLN A 35 6.88 2.37 8.51
C GLN A 35 6.16 1.80 7.27
N MET A 36 5.00 2.34 6.94
CA MET A 36 4.24 2.00 5.74
C MET A 36 4.24 3.20 4.80
N TYR A 37 4.45 2.91 3.52
CA TYR A 37 4.39 3.89 2.46
C TYR A 37 3.38 3.46 1.41
N LEU A 38 2.72 4.45 0.82
CA LEU A 38 1.77 4.31 -0.27
C LEU A 38 2.30 5.02 -1.51
N CYS A 39 2.18 4.36 -2.66
CA CYS A 39 2.46 4.99 -3.95
C CYS A 39 1.16 5.23 -4.72
N ALA A 40 0.83 6.50 -4.96
CA ALA A 40 -0.36 6.88 -5.71
C ALA A 40 -0.31 6.47 -7.20
N GLU A 41 0.89 6.32 -7.79
CA GLU A 41 1.05 6.03 -9.22
C GLU A 41 0.84 4.54 -9.57
N CYS A 42 1.09 3.64 -8.64
CA CYS A 42 1.09 2.19 -8.89
C CYS A 42 0.36 1.36 -7.82
N GLY A 43 -0.15 2.00 -6.76
CA GLY A 43 -0.89 1.31 -5.70
C GLY A 43 -0.02 0.49 -4.76
N TYR A 44 1.30 0.58 -4.85
CA TYR A 44 2.21 -0.07 -3.91
C TYR A 44 1.92 0.39 -2.48
N GLN A 45 1.83 -0.57 -1.56
CA GLN A 45 1.67 -0.36 -0.14
C GLN A 45 2.65 -1.28 0.62
N GLY A 46 3.60 -0.71 1.36
CA GLY A 46 4.57 -1.52 2.10
C GLY A 46 5.63 -0.69 2.81
N GLY A 47 6.48 -1.34 3.59
CA GLY A 47 7.58 -0.68 4.31
C GLY A 47 8.90 -0.61 3.57
N PHE A 48 9.00 -1.26 2.41
CA PHE A 48 10.21 -1.21 1.59
C PHE A 48 10.22 0.03 0.71
N ILE A 49 11.27 0.83 0.80
CA ILE A 49 11.47 2.04 0.00
C ILE A 49 12.90 2.07 -0.54
N VAL A 50 13.10 2.78 -1.64
CA VAL A 50 14.43 3.07 -2.17
C VAL A 50 14.81 4.48 -1.77
N GLU A 51 15.94 4.60 -1.08
CA GLU A 51 16.51 5.88 -0.63
C GLU A 51 17.89 6.05 -1.26
N VAL A 52 18.13 7.20 -1.88
CA VAL A 52 19.39 7.53 -2.55
C VAL A 52 19.83 8.92 -2.14
N ASP A 53 21.09 9.07 -1.72
CA ASP A 53 21.63 10.32 -1.19
C ASP A 53 22.03 11.34 -2.27
N ASP A 54 22.33 10.87 -3.48
CA ASP A 54 22.80 11.69 -4.58
C ASP A 54 21.74 11.93 -5.66
N LEU A 55 21.61 13.20 -6.05
CA LEU A 55 20.57 13.66 -6.96
C LEU A 55 20.71 13.08 -8.38
N LYS A 56 21.94 12.83 -8.85
CA LYS A 56 22.19 12.26 -10.18
C LYS A 56 21.67 10.82 -10.24
N ASP A 57 22.11 10.01 -9.29
CA ASP A 57 21.74 8.60 -9.18
C ASP A 57 20.24 8.45 -8.93
N ALA A 58 19.66 9.33 -8.11
CA ALA A 58 18.21 9.40 -7.90
C ALA A 58 17.44 9.63 -9.20
N LYS A 59 17.94 10.50 -10.09
CA LYS A 59 17.29 10.81 -11.37
C LYS A 59 17.42 9.65 -12.36
N GLU A 60 18.59 9.02 -12.41
CA GLU A 60 18.86 7.86 -13.26
C GLU A 60 18.00 6.66 -12.85
N LEU A 61 18.02 6.32 -11.56
CA LEU A 61 17.26 5.20 -11.02
C LEU A 61 15.75 5.40 -11.19
N ARG A 62 15.27 6.63 -10.98
CA ARG A 62 13.87 6.98 -11.23
C ARG A 62 13.47 6.81 -12.70
N GLY A 63 14.36 7.17 -13.63
CA GLY A 63 14.13 6.95 -15.06
C GLY A 63 14.01 5.46 -15.39
N TYR A 64 14.97 4.67 -14.88
CA TYR A 64 15.00 3.22 -15.07
C TYR A 64 13.74 2.53 -14.55
N LEU A 65 13.29 2.87 -13.33
CA LEU A 65 12.10 2.30 -12.71
C LEU A 65 10.78 2.73 -13.38
N LYS A 66 10.76 3.90 -14.01
CA LYS A 66 9.59 4.34 -14.79
C LYS A 66 9.47 3.59 -16.11
N GLU A 67 10.59 3.32 -16.76
CA GLU A 67 10.64 2.54 -18.00
C GLU A 67 10.31 1.07 -17.76
N HIS A 68 10.80 0.52 -16.64
CA HIS A 68 10.58 -0.87 -16.22
C HIS A 68 9.50 -0.98 -15.14
N LYS A 69 8.41 -0.22 -15.29
CA LYS A 69 7.31 -0.27 -14.34
C LYS A 69 6.80 -1.70 -14.22
N MET A 70 6.81 -2.25 -13.01
CA MET A 70 6.20 -3.55 -12.76
C MET A 70 4.67 -3.38 -12.67
N ASP A 71 3.94 -3.98 -13.61
CA ASP A 71 2.46 -3.90 -13.63
C ASP A 71 1.79 -4.87 -12.64
N ASN A 72 2.54 -5.83 -12.08
CA ASN A 72 2.03 -6.87 -11.19
C ASN A 72 2.24 -6.57 -9.70
N ILE A 73 2.00 -5.32 -9.28
CA ILE A 73 2.06 -4.96 -7.86
C ILE A 73 0.78 -5.47 -7.22
N ALA A 74 0.86 -6.67 -6.63
CA ALA A 74 -0.24 -7.20 -5.84
C ALA A 74 -0.50 -6.23 -4.67
N PRO A 75 -1.72 -5.72 -4.49
CA PRO A 75 -2.03 -4.88 -3.33
C PRO A 75 -1.77 -5.70 -2.06
N ALA A 76 -1.03 -5.12 -1.10
CA ALA A 76 -0.67 -5.77 0.16
C ALA A 76 -1.90 -6.27 0.94
N TYR A 77 -3.07 -5.66 0.70
CA TYR A 77 -4.37 -6.17 1.12
C TYR A 77 -5.36 -6.07 -0.04
N SER A 78 -5.50 -7.15 -0.83
CA SER A 78 -6.77 -7.42 -1.49
C SER A 78 -7.56 -8.35 -0.59
N LEU A 79 -8.77 -7.94 -0.20
CA LEU A 79 -9.73 -8.88 0.38
C LEU A 79 -9.89 -10.02 -0.65
N PRO A 80 -9.66 -11.28 -0.26
CA PRO A 80 -9.70 -12.37 -1.22
C PRO A 80 -11.10 -12.38 -1.86
N LYS A 81 -11.17 -12.18 -3.17
CA LYS A 81 -12.44 -12.25 -3.95
C LYS A 81 -13.23 -13.53 -3.63
N ARG A 82 -12.53 -14.57 -3.17
CA ARG A 82 -13.07 -15.83 -2.67
C ARG A 82 -14.13 -15.69 -1.57
N TYR A 83 -14.08 -14.63 -0.74
CA TYR A 83 -15.02 -14.43 0.38
C TYR A 83 -16.17 -13.48 0.08
N TRP A 84 -16.30 -12.98 -1.16
CA TRP A 84 -17.43 -12.11 -1.52
C TRP A 84 -18.79 -12.81 -1.34
N TRP A 85 -18.83 -14.12 -1.57
CA TRP A 85 -20.03 -14.92 -1.33
C TRP A 85 -20.49 -14.91 0.14
N LEU A 86 -19.58 -14.83 1.11
CA LEU A 86 -19.93 -14.73 2.53
C LEU A 86 -20.63 -13.42 2.87
N TRP A 87 -20.22 -12.32 2.24
CA TRP A 87 -20.87 -11.02 2.41
C TRP A 87 -22.30 -11.03 1.85
N TRP A 88 -22.50 -11.68 0.70
CA TRP A 88 -23.84 -11.88 0.13
C TRP A 88 -24.72 -12.76 1.03
N SER A 89 -24.19 -13.86 1.57
CA SER A 89 -24.96 -14.72 2.49
C SER A 89 -25.34 -13.98 3.78
N MET A 90 -24.44 -13.17 4.33
CA MET A 90 -24.72 -12.32 5.50
C MET A 90 -25.84 -11.33 5.21
N LEU A 91 -25.81 -10.65 4.07
CA LEU A 91 -26.84 -9.69 3.66
C LEU A 91 -28.22 -10.32 3.53
N VAL A 92 -28.30 -11.50 2.91
CA VAL A 92 -29.57 -12.22 2.75
C VAL A 92 -30.14 -12.62 4.12
N LEU A 93 -29.31 -13.17 5.01
CA LEU A 93 -29.75 -13.52 6.37
C LEU A 93 -30.20 -12.29 7.17
N PHE A 94 -29.51 -11.16 7.00
CA PHE A 94 -29.89 -9.91 7.65
C PHE A 94 -31.25 -9.40 7.18
N ILE A 95 -31.52 -9.42 5.87
CA ILE A 95 -32.82 -9.04 5.30
C ILE A 95 -33.94 -9.98 5.80
N ILE A 96 -33.69 -11.29 5.83
CA ILE A 96 -34.65 -12.27 6.37
C ILE A 96 -34.93 -12.00 7.86
N SER A 97 -33.89 -11.67 8.65
CA SER A 97 -34.05 -11.32 10.07
C SER A 97 -34.86 -10.03 10.28
N ILE A 98 -34.74 -9.04 9.38
CA ILE A 98 -35.54 -7.81 9.46
C ILE A 98 -36.98 -8.09 9.04
N ALA A 99 -37.18 -8.81 7.93
CA ALA A 99 -38.51 -9.15 7.44
C ALA A 99 -39.30 -10.00 8.44
N SER A 100 -38.65 -10.98 9.08
CA SER A 100 -39.28 -11.80 10.13
C SER A 100 -39.73 -10.97 11.33
N ARG A 101 -38.97 -9.93 11.72
CA ARG A 101 -39.36 -8.99 12.80
C ARG A 101 -40.45 -7.98 12.43
N LEU A 102 -40.74 -7.81 11.14
CA LEU A 102 -41.82 -6.94 10.64
C LEU A 102 -43.16 -7.68 10.48
N ILE A 103 -43.13 -9.01 10.45
CA ILE A 103 -44.29 -9.88 10.23
C ILE A 103 -44.87 -10.41 11.55
N THR A 104 -44.05 -10.54 12.59
CA THR A 104 -44.47 -10.74 14.00
C THR A 104 -44.70 -9.42 14.71
#